data_AF-A0A9W9SLR8-F1
#
_entry.id   AF-A0A9W9SLR8-F1
#
_cell.length_a   1.000
_cell.length_b   1.000
_cell.length_c   1.000
_cell.angle_alpha   90.00
_cell.angle_beta   90.00
_cell.angle_gamma   90.00
#
_symmetry.space_group_name_H-M   'P 1'
#
loop_
_entity.id
_entity.type
_entity.pdbx_description
1 polymer ?
#
loop_
_entity_poly.entity_id
_entity_poly.type
_entity_poly.pdbx_seq_one_letter_code
_entity_poly.pdbx_strand_id
1 'polypeptide(L)'
;MDTSNYIIDPEGEVIIILHNENSPFAQATGDPRTRRKFDFSQFLFCNPLSSQGLTSVPRFSYKPLELSLKEQAGERKDKKKKKKRDKKSKPAVEEPAAEEYAAEETAEVPPMDETAAEEYATEEPAAEEPAAEEPAAEEPAAEEYAAEEAVVEVPFAHSGPRIQVSAKHLMFASPVFKRLLTGGWKESIVYFQKGSVEITAEDWDIEALMIVLRAIHGQNNDIPRKLTLEMLAKVAVIADYYECREPLVFLEDMWIEKVDVKIPLAAPRDLMLWLWIAWFFRLPSHFESATSIAMSESDGYIDSLGLPIPKEVIVSINERREKGINDLIDLLDGTRKAFLLRDRGCCLECSSIMYGALTIQSNDLLLSKPEWPFPNLSYKSLVQTIMAIKSPRWYDSESRYSGYGSSSKHSCPEASFASIFGGLGKSLEGFELNQFTSP
;
A
#
# COMPACT_ATOMS: atom_id res chain seq x y z
N MET A 1 -36.41 -11.56 -18.56
CA MET A 1 -34.99 -11.15 -18.68
C MET A 1 -34.33 -12.28 -19.43
N ASP A 2 -33.71 -12.03 -20.58
CA ASP A 2 -32.96 -13.07 -21.27
C ASP A 2 -31.73 -13.44 -20.43
N THR A 3 -31.62 -14.71 -20.05
CA THR A 3 -30.39 -15.26 -19.47
C THR A 3 -29.36 -15.42 -20.57
N SER A 4 -28.35 -14.55 -20.57
CA SER A 4 -27.21 -14.65 -21.49
C SER A 4 -26.44 -15.95 -21.25
N ASN A 5 -26.44 -16.84 -22.24
CA ASN A 5 -25.67 -18.07 -22.23
C ASN A 5 -24.35 -17.86 -22.99
N TYR A 6 -23.24 -18.07 -22.32
CA TYR A 6 -21.88 -18.02 -22.86
C TYR A 6 -21.31 -19.43 -22.90
N ILE A 7 -20.66 -19.79 -24.00
CA ILE A 7 -20.02 -21.10 -24.18
C ILE A 7 -18.53 -20.84 -24.43
N ILE A 8 -17.70 -21.23 -23.47
CA ILE A 8 -16.24 -21.26 -23.61
C ILE A 8 -15.83 -22.64 -24.09
N ASP A 9 -16.39 -23.70 -23.51
CA ASP A 9 -16.22 -25.08 -23.98
C ASP A 9 -17.60 -25.70 -24.28
N PRO A 10 -17.92 -26.04 -25.56
CA PRO A 10 -19.18 -26.68 -25.93
C PRO A 10 -19.39 -28.07 -25.31
N GLU A 11 -18.29 -28.79 -25.04
CA GLU A 11 -18.30 -30.09 -24.36
C GLU A 11 -18.08 -29.91 -22.83
N GLY A 12 -18.05 -28.66 -22.36
CA GLY A 12 -17.75 -28.30 -20.98
C GLY A 12 -18.79 -28.82 -20.00
N GLU A 13 -18.31 -29.49 -18.96
CA GLU A 13 -19.13 -30.21 -17.98
C GLU A 13 -19.65 -29.31 -16.84
N VAL A 14 -19.15 -28.08 -16.72
CA VAL A 14 -19.47 -27.15 -15.64
C VAL A 14 -20.22 -25.94 -16.20
N ILE A 15 -21.33 -25.58 -15.56
CA ILE A 15 -22.05 -24.33 -15.84
C ILE A 15 -21.92 -23.40 -14.65
N ILE A 16 -21.22 -22.28 -14.84
CA ILE A 16 -21.13 -21.22 -13.84
C ILE A 16 -22.35 -20.30 -14.00
N ILE A 17 -23.12 -20.12 -12.93
CA ILE A 17 -24.22 -19.15 -12.85
C ILE A 17 -23.72 -17.92 -12.10
N LEU A 18 -23.63 -16.78 -12.77
CA LEU A 18 -23.19 -15.52 -12.17
C LEU A 18 -24.39 -14.74 -11.58
N HIS A 19 -24.38 -14.48 -10.28
CA HIS A 19 -25.32 -13.58 -9.61
C HIS A 19 -24.66 -12.23 -9.32
N ASN A 20 -25.48 -11.18 -9.20
CA ASN A 20 -25.04 -9.79 -8.96
C ASN A 20 -23.90 -9.32 -9.89
N GLU A 21 -24.04 -9.56 -11.20
CA GLU A 21 -23.00 -9.17 -12.16
C GLU A 21 -22.68 -7.66 -12.10
N ASN A 22 -21.39 -7.33 -12.25
CA ASN A 22 -20.89 -5.95 -12.34
C ASN A 22 -21.13 -5.12 -11.06
N SER A 23 -21.05 -5.76 -9.89
CA SER A 23 -21.15 -5.11 -8.58
C SER A 23 -20.12 -3.97 -8.38
N PRO A 24 -20.44 -2.97 -7.53
CA PRO A 24 -19.58 -1.82 -7.22
C PRO A 24 -18.11 -2.14 -6.86
N PHE A 25 -17.19 -1.90 -7.80
CA PHE A 25 -15.78 -2.24 -7.62
C PHE A 25 -14.92 -1.10 -7.03
N ALA A 26 -14.06 -1.43 -6.05
CA ALA A 26 -13.07 -0.54 -5.45
C ALA A 26 -13.62 0.85 -5.06
N GLN A 27 -14.71 0.87 -4.30
CA GLN A 27 -15.34 2.11 -3.84
C GLN A 27 -14.82 2.50 -2.45
N ALA A 28 -14.67 3.81 -2.21
CA ALA A 28 -14.40 4.31 -0.87
C ALA A 28 -15.64 4.09 0.02
N THR A 29 -15.46 3.34 1.11
CA THR A 29 -16.48 3.14 2.15
C THR A 29 -16.74 4.47 2.87
N GLY A 30 -17.71 5.25 2.39
CA GLY A 30 -17.93 6.62 2.85
C GLY A 30 -18.93 6.74 3.99
N ASP A 31 -18.56 7.50 5.03
CA ASP A 31 -19.44 8.61 5.41
C ASP A 31 -18.87 9.90 4.78
N PRO A 32 -19.55 10.52 3.80
CA PRO A 32 -19.13 11.79 3.20
C PRO A 32 -19.05 12.98 4.20
N ARG A 33 -19.61 12.87 5.41
CA ARG A 33 -19.75 13.99 6.36
C ARG A 33 -18.45 14.46 7.03
N THR A 34 -17.38 13.66 7.00
CA THR A 34 -16.04 14.07 7.50
C THR A 34 -15.18 14.78 6.46
N ARG A 35 -15.51 14.73 5.16
CA ARG A 35 -14.84 15.53 4.12
C ARG A 35 -15.32 16.99 4.12
N ARG A 36 -15.04 17.72 5.20
CA ARG A 36 -15.01 19.19 5.13
C ARG A 36 -13.83 19.61 4.28
N LYS A 37 -14.08 19.89 2.99
CA LYS A 37 -13.13 20.62 2.13
C LYS A 37 -12.74 21.93 2.83
N PHE A 38 -11.52 22.00 3.34
CA PHE A 38 -10.93 23.28 3.76
C PHE A 38 -10.36 23.94 2.51
N ASP A 39 -11.10 24.90 1.95
CA ASP A 39 -10.69 25.62 0.75
C ASP A 39 -9.61 26.65 1.10
N PHE A 40 -8.36 26.35 0.73
CA PHE A 40 -7.21 27.21 0.96
C PHE A 40 -7.13 28.42 0.01
N SER A 41 -8.05 28.57 -0.95
CA SER A 41 -7.97 29.64 -1.96
C SER A 41 -8.31 31.05 -1.46
N GLN A 42 -8.80 31.21 -0.23
CA GLN A 42 -9.33 32.49 0.26
C GLN A 42 -8.31 33.44 0.94
N PHE A 43 -7.03 33.06 1.08
CA PHE A 43 -6.02 33.84 1.83
C PHE A 43 -4.94 34.53 0.97
N LEU A 44 -5.23 34.83 -0.30
CA LEU A 44 -4.30 35.56 -1.20
C LEU A 44 -4.91 36.82 -1.83
N PHE A 45 -5.57 37.69 -1.05
CA PHE A 45 -5.82 39.08 -1.44
C PHE A 45 -5.58 40.07 -0.29
N CYS A 46 -4.40 40.71 -0.30
CA CYS A 46 -4.20 41.97 0.40
C CYS A 46 -4.95 43.09 -0.34
N ASN A 47 -5.81 43.83 0.36
CA ASN A 47 -6.26 45.16 -0.05
C ASN A 47 -5.90 46.18 1.04
N PRO A 48 -5.25 47.32 0.71
CA PRO A 48 -4.86 48.31 1.69
C PRO A 48 -5.99 49.32 1.95
N LEU A 49 -6.43 49.43 3.21
CA LEU A 49 -7.18 50.57 3.72
C LEU A 49 -6.40 51.09 4.94
N SER A 50 -5.65 52.18 4.77
CA SER A 50 -6.13 53.57 4.76
C SER A 50 -6.44 54.06 6.18
N SER A 51 -5.76 55.13 6.55
CA SER A 51 -5.65 55.64 7.92
C SER A 51 -6.89 56.40 8.39
N GLN A 52 -7.35 56.10 9.62
CA GLN A 52 -8.02 57.07 10.49
C GLN A 52 -8.17 56.59 11.94
N GLY A 53 -7.79 57.46 12.89
CA GLY A 53 -8.68 57.81 14.01
C GLY A 53 -8.78 56.93 15.27
N LEU A 54 -7.84 57.12 16.18
CA LEU A 54 -8.06 57.41 17.62
C LEU A 54 -8.73 56.38 18.59
N THR A 55 -7.98 56.18 19.68
CA THR A 55 -8.44 56.04 21.09
C THR A 55 -9.38 54.91 21.51
N SER A 56 -8.82 53.86 22.14
CA SER A 56 -8.82 53.72 23.62
C SER A 56 -8.25 52.35 24.03
N VAL A 57 -7.57 52.28 25.18
CA VAL A 57 -6.92 51.05 25.68
C VAL A 57 -7.62 50.54 26.94
N PRO A 58 -8.23 49.34 26.95
CA PRO A 58 -8.66 48.67 28.17
C PRO A 58 -7.46 48.01 28.87
N ARG A 59 -7.09 48.56 30.02
CA ARG A 59 -6.00 48.10 30.88
C ARG A 59 -6.45 46.89 31.72
N PHE A 60 -6.12 45.67 31.30
CA PHE A 60 -6.34 44.48 32.13
C PHE A 60 -5.12 44.18 33.03
N SER A 61 -5.40 44.02 34.32
CA SER A 61 -4.39 43.84 35.38
C SER A 61 -4.12 42.36 35.64
N TYR A 62 -2.87 41.94 35.53
CA TYR A 62 -2.43 40.61 35.95
C TYR A 62 -2.14 40.58 37.46
N LYS A 63 -2.61 39.53 38.15
CA LYS A 63 -2.06 39.08 39.43
C LYS A 63 -1.16 37.87 39.18
N PRO A 64 0.09 37.83 39.65
CA PRO A 64 0.92 36.63 39.57
C PRO A 64 0.42 35.56 40.56
N LEU A 65 0.46 34.29 40.16
CA LEU A 65 0.60 33.19 41.12
C LEU A 65 2.09 32.91 41.31
N GLU A 66 2.56 32.93 42.55
CA GLU A 66 3.83 32.29 42.90
C GLU A 66 3.64 30.78 43.08
N LEU A 67 4.62 29.99 42.65
CA LEU A 67 4.75 28.60 43.02
C LEU A 67 6.20 28.29 43.40
N SER A 68 6.35 27.76 44.61
CA SER A 68 7.61 27.57 45.33
C SER A 68 8.59 26.63 44.61
N LEU A 69 9.84 27.07 44.51
CA LEU A 69 10.99 26.15 44.40
C LEU A 69 11.02 25.22 45.62
N LYS A 70 11.41 23.96 45.40
CA LYS A 70 11.95 23.08 46.45
C LYS A 70 13.18 22.37 45.91
N GLU A 71 14.34 22.79 46.40
CA GLU A 71 15.61 22.10 46.20
C GLU A 71 15.62 20.80 47.00
N GLN A 72 16.19 19.73 46.44
CA GLN A 72 16.87 18.70 47.22
C GLN A 72 18.16 18.28 46.52
N ALA A 73 19.28 18.75 47.06
CA ALA A 73 20.60 18.21 46.74
C ALA A 73 20.85 16.95 47.59
N GLY A 74 21.33 15.88 46.95
CA GLY A 74 21.64 14.59 47.58
C GLY A 74 22.92 14.00 47.00
N GLU A 75 24.05 14.32 47.62
CA GLU A 75 25.39 14.03 47.13
C GLU A 75 25.92 12.67 47.67
N ARG A 76 26.57 11.81 46.85
CA ARG A 76 27.95 11.25 47.10
C ARG A 76 28.33 9.87 46.49
N LYS A 77 29.57 9.88 45.97
CA LYS A 77 30.67 8.88 46.08
C LYS A 77 30.87 7.77 45.02
N ASP A 78 31.82 8.10 44.13
CA ASP A 78 33.10 7.40 43.92
C ASP A 78 33.18 5.87 43.99
N LYS A 79 33.58 5.28 42.84
CA LYS A 79 34.61 4.22 42.82
C LYS A 79 35.51 4.36 41.59
N LYS A 80 36.83 4.43 41.81
CA LYS A 80 37.85 4.75 40.81
C LYS A 80 38.93 3.68 40.75
N LYS A 81 39.07 2.98 39.62
CA LYS A 81 40.27 2.22 39.18
C LYS A 81 40.06 1.73 37.73
N LYS A 82 41.01 1.67 36.79
CA LYS A 82 42.31 2.31 36.47
C LYS A 82 43.05 1.35 35.51
N LYS A 83 43.09 1.68 34.22
CA LYS A 83 44.13 1.33 33.22
C LYS A 83 43.95 2.40 32.11
N LYS A 84 44.87 3.33 31.82
CA LYS A 84 46.30 3.23 31.39
C LYS A 84 46.47 2.23 30.23
N ARG A 85 47.05 2.59 29.07
CA ARG A 85 47.61 3.90 28.63
C ARG A 85 48.06 3.80 27.15
N ASP A 86 47.96 4.91 26.39
CA ASP A 86 48.69 5.22 25.13
C ASP A 86 48.50 4.22 23.93
N LYS A 87 48.75 4.54 22.64
CA LYS A 87 49.47 5.68 22.05
C LYS A 87 49.01 6.01 20.60
N LYS A 88 48.76 7.31 20.38
CA LYS A 88 48.69 8.12 19.14
C LYS A 88 49.56 7.70 17.93
N SER A 89 48.95 7.59 16.73
CA SER A 89 49.47 8.14 15.44
C SER A 89 48.49 8.05 14.24
N LYS A 90 48.40 9.15 13.48
CA LYS A 90 47.89 9.37 12.10
C LYS A 90 49.05 10.11 11.35
N PRO A 91 49.04 10.41 10.02
CA PRO A 91 48.16 10.03 8.89
C PRO A 91 48.97 9.61 7.61
N ALA A 92 48.38 9.82 6.41
CA ALA A 92 48.93 9.82 5.03
C ALA A 92 48.82 8.47 4.28
N VAL A 93 47.92 8.33 3.28
CA VAL A 93 47.95 8.82 1.88
C VAL A 93 48.84 7.94 0.99
N GLU A 94 48.21 7.17 0.09
CA GLU A 94 48.63 6.98 -1.31
C GLU A 94 47.49 6.34 -2.13
N GLU A 95 47.19 6.94 -3.28
CA GLU A 95 46.58 6.31 -4.45
C GLU A 95 47.74 5.73 -5.30
N PRO A 96 47.57 4.66 -6.10
CA PRO A 96 47.06 4.90 -7.46
C PRO A 96 46.26 3.78 -8.16
N ALA A 97 45.44 4.25 -9.09
CA ALA A 97 45.09 3.76 -10.43
C ALA A 97 45.48 2.35 -10.99
N ALA A 98 44.48 1.80 -11.72
CA ALA A 98 44.52 1.28 -13.11
C ALA A 98 44.75 -0.22 -13.45
N GLU A 99 44.03 -0.60 -14.54
CA GLU A 99 44.18 -1.72 -15.49
C GLU A 99 43.97 -3.17 -14.95
N GLU A 100 42.93 -3.91 -15.35
CA GLU A 100 42.50 -4.41 -16.69
C GLU A 100 43.30 -5.63 -17.16
N TYR A 101 42.70 -6.84 -17.17
CA TYR A 101 43.01 -7.95 -18.11
C TYR A 101 41.76 -8.84 -18.32
N ALA A 102 41.70 -9.52 -19.47
CA ALA A 102 40.57 -10.36 -19.93
C ALA A 102 40.94 -11.86 -20.05
N ALA A 103 40.12 -12.62 -20.80
CA ALA A 103 40.11 -14.07 -21.10
C ALA A 103 39.18 -14.89 -20.16
N GLU A 104 38.12 -15.59 -20.60
CA GLU A 104 37.77 -16.31 -21.86
C GLU A 104 38.24 -17.77 -21.92
N GLU A 105 37.29 -18.70 -21.72
CA GLU A 105 37.16 -20.07 -22.26
C GLU A 105 35.72 -20.51 -21.89
N THR A 106 34.78 -21.01 -22.72
CA THR A 106 34.77 -22.01 -23.83
C THR A 106 35.41 -23.35 -23.42
N ALA A 107 34.83 -24.54 -23.62
CA ALA A 107 33.51 -24.98 -24.12
C ALA A 107 33.03 -26.18 -23.22
N GLU A 108 32.15 -27.14 -23.54
CA GLU A 108 31.43 -27.53 -24.77
C GLU A 108 30.16 -28.36 -24.42
N VAL A 109 29.30 -28.62 -25.42
CA VAL A 109 28.20 -29.61 -25.45
C VAL A 109 28.33 -30.27 -26.84
N PRO A 110 28.31 -31.62 -27.06
CA PRO A 110 27.14 -32.51 -26.83
C PRO A 110 27.59 -33.99 -26.58
N PRO A 111 26.89 -35.10 -26.96
CA PRO A 111 25.51 -35.30 -27.42
C PRO A 111 24.69 -36.41 -26.73
N MET A 112 23.46 -36.58 -27.22
CA MET A 112 22.51 -37.67 -26.93
C MET A 112 22.99 -39.04 -27.43
N ASP A 113 22.39 -40.12 -26.90
CA ASP A 113 22.15 -41.35 -27.67
C ASP A 113 20.78 -41.97 -27.28
N GLU A 114 20.19 -42.75 -28.19
CA GLU A 114 18.92 -43.49 -28.01
C GLU A 114 19.19 -44.96 -27.61
N THR A 115 18.21 -45.86 -27.82
CA THR A 115 18.20 -47.32 -27.54
C THR A 115 17.92 -47.71 -26.09
N ALA A 116 17.27 -48.84 -25.77
CA ALA A 116 16.33 -49.69 -26.53
C ALA A 116 15.50 -50.51 -25.51
N ALA A 117 14.52 -51.29 -25.97
CA ALA A 117 13.65 -52.10 -25.11
C ALA A 117 14.38 -53.30 -24.46
N GLU A 118 13.97 -53.66 -23.24
CA GLU A 118 14.02 -55.03 -22.72
C GLU A 118 12.64 -55.45 -22.20
N GLU A 119 12.16 -56.61 -22.65
CA GLU A 119 11.03 -57.31 -22.07
C GLU A 119 11.48 -58.10 -20.83
N TYR A 120 10.67 -58.13 -19.77
CA TYR A 120 10.61 -59.29 -18.88
C TYR A 120 9.15 -59.63 -18.55
N ALA A 121 8.83 -60.92 -18.64
CA ALA A 121 7.48 -61.44 -18.50
C ALA A 121 7.18 -61.90 -17.06
N THR A 122 5.90 -61.79 -16.69
CA THR A 122 5.15 -62.68 -15.78
C THR A 122 5.81 -63.21 -14.50
N GLU A 123 5.20 -62.93 -13.34
CA GLU A 123 4.53 -63.98 -12.56
C GLU A 123 3.21 -63.46 -11.98
N GLU A 124 2.19 -64.33 -12.04
CA GLU A 124 0.91 -64.21 -11.33
C GLU A 124 1.06 -64.89 -9.95
N PRO A 125 0.23 -64.56 -8.94
CA PRO A 125 -0.55 -65.67 -8.40
C PRO A 125 -1.99 -65.32 -7.96
N ALA A 126 -2.89 -66.19 -8.42
CA ALA A 126 -3.96 -66.87 -7.67
C ALA A 126 -4.88 -66.07 -6.73
N ALA A 127 -6.18 -66.16 -7.02
CA ALA A 127 -7.27 -65.76 -6.13
C ALA A 127 -7.47 -66.75 -4.96
N GLU A 128 -7.97 -66.24 -3.83
CA GLU A 128 -8.80 -66.99 -2.88
C GLU A 128 -10.11 -66.21 -2.65
N GLU A 129 -11.25 -66.87 -2.89
CA GLU A 129 -12.54 -66.46 -2.31
C GLU A 129 -12.56 -66.81 -0.81
N PRO A 130 -13.47 -66.19 -0.03
CA PRO A 130 -14.42 -67.08 0.63
C PRO A 130 -15.88 -66.61 0.58
N ALA A 131 -16.72 -67.54 0.14
CA ALA A 131 -18.01 -67.96 0.72
C ALA A 131 -18.95 -66.92 1.35
N ALA A 132 -20.19 -66.92 0.87
CA ALA A 132 -21.33 -66.23 1.44
C ALA A 132 -21.90 -66.91 2.70
N GLU A 133 -22.43 -66.10 3.62
CA GLU A 133 -23.52 -66.48 4.53
C GLU A 133 -24.59 -65.38 4.50
N GLU A 134 -25.83 -65.71 4.11
CA GLU A 134 -27.02 -65.02 4.61
C GLU A 134 -27.34 -65.58 6.01
N PRO A 135 -28.03 -64.83 6.89
CA PRO A 135 -29.46 -65.13 6.97
C PRO A 135 -30.40 -63.95 7.33
N ALA A 136 -31.66 -64.19 6.99
CA ALA A 136 -32.90 -63.77 7.67
C ALA A 136 -33.34 -62.28 7.60
N ALA A 137 -34.54 -62.11 7.05
CA ALA A 137 -35.33 -60.89 7.14
C ALA A 137 -36.17 -60.86 8.43
N GLU A 138 -36.29 -59.67 9.04
CA GLU A 138 -37.41 -59.31 9.93
C GLU A 138 -37.87 -57.87 9.62
N GLU A 139 -39.06 -57.75 9.02
CA GLU A 139 -40.02 -56.69 9.33
C GLU A 139 -40.99 -57.27 10.40
N PRO A 140 -41.74 -56.47 11.22
CA PRO A 140 -42.17 -55.10 10.92
C PRO A 140 -42.17 -54.11 12.11
N ALA A 141 -42.38 -52.81 11.81
CA ALA A 141 -43.35 -51.97 12.50
C ALA A 141 -43.51 -50.62 11.77
N ALA A 142 -44.75 -50.25 11.45
CA ALA A 142 -45.07 -48.90 11.01
C ALA A 142 -45.30 -48.02 12.25
N GLU A 143 -44.66 -46.85 12.30
CA GLU A 143 -45.08 -45.76 13.18
C GLU A 143 -45.34 -44.48 12.40
N GLU A 144 -46.16 -43.64 13.02
CA GLU A 144 -47.06 -42.70 12.35
C GLU A 144 -46.41 -41.33 12.06
N TYR A 145 -46.91 -40.70 11.02
CA TYR A 145 -46.43 -39.46 10.40
C TYR A 145 -46.40 -38.28 11.39
N ALA A 146 -45.24 -37.65 11.52
CA ALA A 146 -45.12 -36.26 11.97
C ALA A 146 -44.54 -35.43 10.83
N ALA A 147 -45.35 -34.54 10.24
CA ALA A 147 -44.89 -33.59 9.24
C ALA A 147 -44.19 -32.43 9.95
N GLU A 148 -42.87 -32.47 10.04
CA GLU A 148 -42.09 -31.25 10.29
C GLU A 148 -41.92 -30.48 8.98
N GLU A 149 -42.10 -29.17 9.07
CA GLU A 149 -42.34 -28.31 7.91
C GLU A 149 -41.15 -28.33 6.95
N ALA A 150 -41.41 -28.74 5.70
CA ALA A 150 -40.48 -28.47 4.62
C ALA A 150 -40.29 -26.95 4.52
N VAL A 151 -39.15 -26.46 4.98
CA VAL A 151 -38.70 -25.10 4.71
C VAL A 151 -38.69 -24.97 3.19
N VAL A 152 -39.67 -24.25 2.66
CA VAL A 152 -39.71 -23.89 1.25
C VAL A 152 -38.56 -22.90 1.07
N GLU A 153 -37.38 -23.41 0.73
CA GLU A 153 -36.41 -22.67 -0.05
C GLU A 153 -37.16 -22.22 -1.31
N VAL A 154 -37.67 -20.98 -1.26
CA VAL A 154 -38.20 -20.30 -2.44
C VAL A 154 -37.08 -20.40 -3.46
N PRO A 155 -37.29 -21.07 -4.62
CA PRO A 155 -36.22 -21.26 -5.58
C PRO A 155 -35.70 -19.89 -5.95
N PHE A 156 -34.48 -19.57 -5.49
CA PHE A 156 -33.80 -18.36 -5.94
C PHE A 156 -33.70 -18.54 -7.44
N ALA A 157 -34.39 -17.67 -8.19
CA ALA A 157 -34.49 -17.87 -9.63
C ALA A 157 -33.07 -18.00 -10.18
N HIS A 158 -32.86 -18.97 -11.10
CA HIS A 158 -31.60 -19.12 -11.84
C HIS A 158 -31.43 -17.96 -12.84
N SER A 159 -31.55 -16.72 -12.35
CA SER A 159 -31.46 -15.47 -13.07
C SER A 159 -30.05 -14.93 -12.92
N GLY A 160 -29.26 -15.18 -13.95
CA GLY A 160 -27.86 -14.79 -14.06
C GLY A 160 -27.28 -15.27 -15.40
N PRO A 161 -26.20 -14.65 -15.89
CA PRO A 161 -25.40 -15.22 -16.96
C PRO A 161 -25.01 -16.67 -16.66
N ARG A 162 -25.09 -17.54 -17.67
CA ARG A 162 -24.68 -18.95 -17.57
C ARG A 162 -23.46 -19.16 -18.47
N ILE A 163 -22.35 -19.65 -17.91
CA ILE A 163 -21.08 -19.80 -18.61
C ILE A 163 -20.68 -21.29 -18.62
N GLN A 164 -20.69 -21.93 -19.79
CA GLN A 164 -20.29 -23.33 -19.95
C GLN A 164 -18.77 -23.45 -20.16
N VAL A 165 -18.12 -24.25 -19.32
CA VAL A 165 -16.66 -24.41 -19.20
C VAL A 165 -16.29 -25.85 -18.85
N SER A 166 -15.07 -26.26 -19.16
CA SER A 166 -14.59 -27.61 -18.83
C SER A 166 -14.14 -27.74 -17.38
N ALA A 167 -14.60 -28.80 -16.71
CA ALA A 167 -14.12 -29.17 -15.40
C ALA A 167 -12.58 -29.36 -15.38
N LYS A 168 -12.02 -29.98 -16.43
CA LYS A 168 -10.58 -30.31 -16.48
C LYS A 168 -9.71 -29.07 -16.53
N HIS A 169 -10.05 -28.08 -17.36
CA HIS A 169 -9.32 -26.81 -17.44
C HIS A 169 -9.40 -26.05 -16.10
N LEU A 170 -10.59 -25.96 -15.49
CA LEU A 170 -10.76 -25.32 -14.18
C LEU A 170 -9.92 -26.00 -13.09
N MET A 171 -10.02 -27.33 -12.94
CA MET A 171 -9.28 -28.08 -11.91
C MET A 171 -7.76 -28.10 -12.13
N PHE A 172 -7.28 -27.94 -13.37
CA PHE A 172 -5.87 -27.84 -13.68
C PHE A 172 -5.29 -26.47 -13.31
N ALA A 173 -6.02 -25.40 -13.65
CA ALA A 173 -5.54 -24.03 -13.49
C ALA A 173 -5.83 -23.40 -12.10
N SER A 174 -6.70 -24.02 -11.30
CA SER A 174 -7.16 -23.46 -10.01
C SER A 174 -7.27 -24.55 -8.93
N PRO A 175 -6.50 -24.44 -7.83
CA PRO A 175 -6.70 -25.26 -6.64
C PRO A 175 -8.10 -25.08 -6.02
N VAL A 176 -8.71 -23.89 -6.13
CA VAL A 176 -10.06 -23.61 -5.63
C VAL A 176 -11.10 -24.44 -6.40
N PHE A 177 -11.12 -24.37 -7.74
CA PHE A 177 -12.02 -25.19 -8.55
C PHE A 177 -11.72 -26.69 -8.41
N LYS A 178 -10.45 -27.08 -8.24
CA LYS A 178 -10.08 -28.46 -7.93
C LYS A 178 -10.71 -28.95 -6.63
N ARG A 179 -10.62 -28.18 -5.53
CA ARG A 179 -11.25 -28.52 -4.24
C ARG A 179 -12.78 -28.53 -4.32
N LEU A 180 -13.37 -27.65 -5.14
CA LEU A 180 -14.82 -27.60 -5.37
C LEU A 180 -15.34 -28.86 -6.11
N LEU A 181 -14.68 -29.24 -7.20
CA LEU A 181 -15.13 -30.32 -8.10
C LEU A 181 -14.71 -31.72 -7.66
N THR A 182 -13.69 -31.86 -6.81
CA THR A 182 -13.18 -33.16 -6.30
C THR A 182 -13.34 -33.36 -4.79
N GLY A 183 -13.92 -32.38 -4.09
CA GLY A 183 -14.11 -32.43 -2.64
C GLY A 183 -15.23 -33.37 -2.17
N GLY A 184 -15.72 -33.15 -0.95
CA GLY A 184 -16.92 -33.82 -0.40
C GLY A 184 -18.19 -32.95 -0.47
N TRP A 185 -18.19 -31.91 -1.29
CA TRP A 185 -19.25 -30.91 -1.38
C TRP A 185 -20.39 -31.35 -2.29
N LYS A 186 -21.56 -30.70 -2.21
CA LYS A 186 -22.75 -31.06 -3.01
C LYS A 186 -22.44 -31.05 -4.51
N GLU A 187 -21.65 -30.09 -4.94
CA GLU A 187 -21.21 -29.84 -6.32
C GLU A 187 -20.41 -31.03 -6.86
N SER A 188 -19.41 -31.50 -6.11
CA SER A 188 -18.62 -32.68 -6.49
C SER A 188 -19.47 -33.96 -6.59
N ILE A 189 -20.39 -34.17 -5.65
CA ILE A 189 -21.28 -35.34 -5.64
C ILE A 189 -22.19 -35.33 -6.87
N VAL A 190 -22.75 -34.16 -7.21
CA VAL A 190 -23.55 -33.98 -8.43
C VAL A 190 -22.70 -34.21 -9.69
N TYR A 191 -21.48 -33.68 -9.74
CA TYR A 191 -20.56 -33.87 -10.86
C TYR A 191 -20.22 -35.36 -11.08
N PHE A 192 -19.86 -36.09 -10.03
CA PHE A 192 -19.57 -37.53 -10.10
C PHE A 192 -20.78 -38.38 -10.51
N GLN A 193 -22.00 -38.00 -10.09
CA GLN A 193 -23.22 -38.76 -10.40
C GLN A 193 -23.79 -38.48 -11.79
N LYS A 194 -23.72 -37.23 -12.28
CA LYS A 194 -24.37 -36.80 -13.52
C LYS A 194 -23.41 -36.58 -14.68
N GLY A 195 -22.10 -36.49 -14.41
CA GLY A 195 -21.08 -36.08 -15.38
C GLY A 195 -21.07 -34.57 -15.65
N SER A 196 -21.95 -33.78 -15.04
CA SER A 196 -22.01 -32.33 -15.16
C SER A 196 -22.58 -31.67 -13.90
N VAL A 197 -22.27 -30.38 -13.69
CA VAL A 197 -22.65 -29.64 -12.48
C VAL A 197 -22.89 -28.16 -12.75
N GLU A 198 -23.85 -27.56 -12.05
CA GLU A 198 -24.01 -26.11 -11.95
C GLU A 198 -23.33 -25.59 -10.68
N ILE A 199 -22.52 -24.53 -10.80
CA ILE A 199 -21.89 -23.85 -9.66
C ILE A 199 -22.24 -22.37 -9.69
N THR A 200 -22.38 -21.73 -8.53
CA THR A 200 -22.64 -20.29 -8.44
C THR A 200 -21.35 -19.49 -8.31
N ALA A 201 -21.38 -18.27 -8.84
CA ALA A 201 -20.40 -17.23 -8.58
C ALA A 201 -21.17 -15.91 -8.35
N GLU A 202 -20.63 -15.01 -7.53
CA GLU A 202 -21.35 -13.81 -7.10
C GLU A 202 -20.46 -12.57 -7.23
N ASP A 203 -21.07 -11.41 -7.48
CA ASP A 203 -20.46 -10.06 -7.46
C ASP A 203 -19.33 -9.79 -8.47
N TRP A 204 -19.01 -10.74 -9.36
CA TRP A 204 -18.00 -10.54 -10.39
C TRP A 204 -18.47 -9.64 -11.54
N ASP A 205 -17.53 -8.87 -12.08
CA ASP A 205 -17.66 -8.27 -13.40
C ASP A 205 -17.60 -9.38 -14.45
N ILE A 206 -18.61 -9.44 -15.32
CA ILE A 206 -18.77 -10.55 -16.27
C ILE A 206 -17.65 -10.57 -17.31
N GLU A 207 -17.17 -9.41 -17.76
CA GLU A 207 -16.10 -9.33 -18.75
C GLU A 207 -14.77 -9.78 -18.11
N ALA A 208 -14.49 -9.36 -16.87
CA ALA A 208 -13.33 -9.81 -16.12
C ALA A 208 -13.34 -11.33 -15.88
N LEU A 209 -14.49 -11.90 -15.50
CA LEU A 209 -14.65 -13.35 -15.31
C LEU A 209 -14.43 -14.11 -16.62
N MET A 210 -15.00 -13.63 -17.73
CA MET A 210 -14.80 -14.22 -19.06
C MET A 210 -13.34 -14.15 -19.51
N ILE A 211 -12.58 -13.09 -19.18
CA ILE A 211 -11.14 -13.01 -19.47
C ILE A 211 -10.37 -14.11 -18.71
N VAL A 212 -10.60 -14.28 -17.41
CA VAL A 212 -9.92 -15.30 -16.59
C VAL A 212 -10.28 -16.70 -17.09
N LEU A 213 -11.55 -16.99 -17.35
CA LEU A 213 -11.99 -18.29 -17.85
C LEU A 213 -11.42 -18.60 -19.25
N ARG A 214 -11.34 -17.63 -20.16
CA ARG A 214 -10.69 -17.80 -21.47
C ARG A 214 -9.20 -18.06 -21.35
N ALA A 215 -8.49 -17.42 -20.42
CA ALA A 215 -7.08 -17.70 -20.14
C ALA A 215 -6.88 -19.14 -19.63
N ILE A 216 -7.73 -19.59 -18.70
CA ILE A 216 -7.75 -20.97 -18.19
C ILE A 216 -7.96 -22.01 -19.31
N HIS A 217 -8.76 -21.68 -20.32
CA HIS A 217 -9.04 -22.54 -21.49
C HIS A 217 -8.08 -22.31 -22.67
N GLY A 218 -7.00 -21.52 -22.50
CA GLY A 218 -6.02 -21.24 -23.55
C GLY A 218 -6.53 -20.45 -24.76
N GLN A 219 -7.71 -19.80 -24.66
CA GLN A 219 -8.36 -19.06 -25.74
C GLN A 219 -7.77 -17.65 -25.93
N ASN A 220 -6.44 -17.56 -25.97
CA ASN A 220 -5.69 -16.30 -25.92
C ASN A 220 -5.99 -15.33 -27.09
N ASN A 221 -6.53 -15.82 -28.21
CA ASN A 221 -6.95 -14.97 -29.33
C ASN A 221 -8.20 -14.13 -29.03
N ASP A 222 -9.05 -14.62 -28.12
CA ASP A 222 -10.31 -13.95 -27.73
C ASP A 222 -10.13 -13.04 -26.49
N ILE A 223 -8.90 -12.95 -25.96
CA ILE A 223 -8.56 -12.12 -24.81
C ILE A 223 -8.14 -10.71 -25.30
N PRO A 224 -8.70 -9.63 -24.74
CA PRO A 224 -8.33 -8.26 -25.13
C PRO A 224 -6.84 -7.98 -24.94
N ARG A 225 -6.18 -7.49 -26.00
CA ARG A 225 -4.75 -7.12 -26.00
C ARG A 225 -4.42 -5.80 -25.28
N LYS A 226 -5.40 -5.24 -24.58
CA LYS A 226 -5.31 -4.00 -23.78
C LYS A 226 -6.50 -3.98 -22.83
N LEU A 227 -6.25 -3.69 -21.57
CA LEU A 227 -7.27 -3.52 -20.53
C LEU A 227 -7.20 -2.10 -19.97
N THR A 228 -8.32 -1.63 -19.42
CA THR A 228 -8.30 -0.45 -18.55
C THR A 228 -7.67 -0.82 -17.20
N LEU A 229 -7.20 0.16 -16.45
CA LEU A 229 -6.66 -0.05 -15.10
C LEU A 229 -7.66 -0.80 -14.19
N GLU A 230 -8.93 -0.43 -14.27
CA GLU A 230 -9.99 -1.09 -13.51
C GLU A 230 -10.24 -2.53 -13.96
N MET A 231 -10.28 -2.79 -15.27
CA MET A 231 -10.52 -4.15 -15.78
C MET A 231 -9.36 -5.09 -15.43
N LEU A 232 -8.11 -4.61 -15.52
CA LEU A 232 -6.94 -5.38 -15.08
C LEU A 232 -6.97 -5.67 -13.58
N ALA A 233 -7.39 -4.70 -12.75
CA ALA A 233 -7.56 -4.91 -11.31
C ALA A 233 -8.67 -5.94 -11.01
N LYS A 234 -9.81 -5.88 -11.71
CA LYS A 234 -10.91 -6.88 -11.59
C LYS A 234 -10.46 -8.28 -11.97
N VAL A 235 -9.76 -8.43 -13.10
CA VAL A 235 -9.15 -9.71 -13.53
C VAL A 235 -8.20 -10.26 -12.46
N ALA A 236 -7.35 -9.40 -11.88
CA ALA A 236 -6.46 -9.79 -10.78
C ALA A 236 -7.22 -10.23 -9.52
N VAL A 237 -8.30 -9.54 -9.11
CA VAL A 237 -9.13 -9.96 -7.95
C VAL A 237 -9.74 -11.35 -8.17
N ILE A 238 -10.31 -11.60 -9.35
CA ILE A 238 -10.91 -12.90 -9.69
C ILE A 238 -9.85 -14.00 -9.68
N ALA A 239 -8.67 -13.74 -10.25
CA ALA A 239 -7.58 -14.72 -10.31
C ALA A 239 -6.92 -14.97 -8.94
N ASP A 240 -6.89 -13.98 -8.05
CA ASP A 240 -6.48 -14.16 -6.65
C ASP A 240 -7.49 -15.03 -5.89
N TYR A 241 -8.79 -14.71 -5.99
CA TYR A 241 -9.87 -15.45 -5.33
C TYR A 241 -9.91 -16.94 -5.73
N TYR A 242 -9.68 -17.24 -7.02
CA TYR A 242 -9.64 -18.63 -7.52
C TYR A 242 -8.24 -19.26 -7.48
N GLU A 243 -7.23 -18.62 -6.88
CA GLU A 243 -5.84 -19.12 -6.81
C GLU A 243 -5.27 -19.51 -8.20
N CYS A 244 -5.53 -18.72 -9.25
CA CYS A 244 -5.19 -19.05 -10.65
C CYS A 244 -4.42 -17.91 -11.36
N ARG A 245 -3.23 -17.58 -10.87
CA ARG A 245 -2.37 -16.53 -11.47
C ARG A 245 -1.64 -17.03 -12.72
N GLU A 246 -1.27 -18.30 -12.77
CA GLU A 246 -0.42 -18.91 -13.79
C GLU A 246 -0.92 -18.73 -15.23
N PRO A 247 -2.24 -18.88 -15.54
CA PRO A 247 -2.76 -18.61 -16.89
C PRO A 247 -2.61 -17.15 -17.36
N LEU A 248 -2.41 -16.21 -16.43
CA LEU A 248 -2.31 -14.77 -16.73
C LEU A 248 -0.86 -14.30 -16.96
N VAL A 249 0.15 -15.08 -16.56
CA VAL A 249 1.57 -14.65 -16.61
C VAL A 249 2.02 -14.24 -18.01
N PHE A 250 1.59 -14.97 -19.05
CA PHE A 250 1.91 -14.65 -20.45
C PHE A 250 1.17 -13.42 -21.02
N LEU A 251 0.18 -12.90 -20.28
CA LEU A 251 -0.62 -11.73 -20.64
C LEU A 251 -0.20 -10.48 -19.86
N GLU A 252 0.51 -10.66 -18.73
CA GLU A 252 0.95 -9.62 -17.80
C GLU A 252 1.70 -8.48 -18.49
N ASP A 253 2.89 -8.75 -19.07
CA ASP A 253 3.72 -7.74 -19.75
C ASP A 253 2.92 -6.94 -20.79
N MET A 254 2.11 -7.67 -21.56
CA MET A 254 1.33 -7.18 -22.68
C MET A 254 0.17 -6.26 -22.25
N TRP A 255 -0.38 -6.48 -21.06
CA TRP A 255 -1.35 -5.59 -20.43
C TRP A 255 -0.67 -4.41 -19.73
N ILE A 256 0.34 -4.66 -18.90
CA ILE A 256 1.04 -3.64 -18.09
C ILE A 256 1.69 -2.56 -18.97
N GLU A 257 2.31 -2.92 -20.09
CA GLU A 257 2.87 -1.96 -21.06
C GLU A 257 1.80 -1.00 -21.63
N LYS A 258 0.54 -1.45 -21.73
CA LYS A 258 -0.53 -0.79 -22.49
C LYS A 258 -1.64 -0.17 -21.63
N VAL A 259 -1.52 -0.23 -20.30
CA VAL A 259 -2.41 0.56 -19.43
C VAL A 259 -2.10 2.05 -19.65
N ASP A 260 -3.07 2.81 -20.18
CA ASP A 260 -2.88 4.22 -20.57
C ASP A 260 -2.46 5.15 -19.41
N VAL A 261 -2.66 4.71 -18.17
CA VAL A 261 -2.48 5.50 -16.95
C VAL A 261 -1.24 5.03 -16.20
N LYS A 262 -0.10 5.70 -16.42
CA LYS A 262 1.05 5.61 -15.49
C LYS A 262 0.62 6.06 -14.09
N ILE A 263 1.14 5.42 -13.04
CA ILE A 263 0.69 5.54 -11.63
C ILE A 263 0.26 6.98 -11.29
N PRO A 264 -1.05 7.25 -11.10
CA PRO A 264 -1.57 8.60 -11.14
C PRO A 264 -1.45 9.31 -9.78
N LEU A 265 -0.66 10.38 -9.75
CA LEU A 265 -0.41 11.22 -8.56
C LEU A 265 -1.67 11.92 -7.99
N ALA A 266 -2.79 11.95 -8.72
CA ALA A 266 -3.96 12.78 -8.41
C ALA A 266 -5.26 11.99 -8.16
N ALA A 267 -5.24 10.66 -8.25
CA ALA A 267 -6.43 9.81 -8.16
C ALA A 267 -6.23 8.71 -7.09
N PRO A 268 -6.70 8.91 -5.84
CA PRO A 268 -6.47 7.96 -4.76
C PRO A 268 -7.00 6.55 -5.04
N ARG A 269 -8.13 6.42 -5.74
CA ARG A 269 -8.67 5.11 -6.15
C ARG A 269 -7.72 4.38 -7.09
N ASP A 270 -7.32 5.05 -8.17
CA ASP A 270 -6.47 4.48 -9.21
C ASP A 270 -5.07 4.13 -8.67
N LEU A 271 -4.60 4.86 -7.66
CA LEU A 271 -3.39 4.52 -6.91
C LEU A 271 -3.54 3.18 -6.14
N MET A 272 -4.68 2.94 -5.50
CA MET A 272 -4.97 1.66 -4.84
C MET A 272 -5.14 0.52 -5.85
N LEU A 273 -5.74 0.78 -7.02
CA LEU A 273 -5.78 -0.18 -8.13
C LEU A 273 -4.36 -0.55 -8.60
N TRP A 274 -3.49 0.44 -8.76
CA TRP A 274 -2.07 0.20 -9.10
C TRP A 274 -1.30 -0.54 -8.02
N LEU A 275 -1.54 -0.24 -6.73
CA LEU A 275 -0.94 -0.96 -5.62
C LEU A 275 -1.37 -2.44 -5.60
N TRP A 276 -2.66 -2.71 -5.85
CA TRP A 276 -3.19 -4.06 -5.98
C TRP A 276 -2.58 -4.82 -7.17
N ILE A 277 -2.56 -4.20 -8.36
CA ILE A 277 -1.96 -4.78 -9.56
C ILE A 277 -0.47 -5.09 -9.34
N ALA A 278 0.29 -4.14 -8.77
CA ALA A 278 1.70 -4.34 -8.49
C ALA A 278 1.97 -5.42 -7.44
N TRP A 279 1.07 -5.58 -6.46
CA TRP A 279 1.11 -6.67 -5.49
C TRP A 279 0.86 -8.05 -6.13
N PHE A 280 -0.25 -8.18 -6.87
CA PHE A 280 -0.70 -9.44 -7.48
C PHE A 280 0.28 -9.93 -8.56
N PHE A 281 0.66 -9.06 -9.49
CA PHE A 281 1.57 -9.39 -10.58
C PHE A 281 3.06 -9.37 -10.16
N ARG A 282 3.38 -9.05 -8.90
CA ARG A 282 4.76 -9.02 -8.36
C ARG A 282 5.68 -8.03 -9.08
N LEU A 283 5.21 -6.78 -9.25
CA LEU A 283 5.93 -5.71 -9.94
C LEU A 283 6.67 -4.79 -8.94
N PRO A 284 7.95 -5.05 -8.58
CA PRO A 284 8.60 -4.38 -7.46
C PRO A 284 8.71 -2.85 -7.62
N SER A 285 9.11 -2.38 -8.81
CA SER A 285 9.26 -0.94 -9.09
C SER A 285 7.93 -0.18 -9.06
N HIS A 286 6.84 -0.83 -9.49
CA HIS A 286 5.49 -0.26 -9.43
C HIS A 286 4.95 -0.24 -7.99
N PHE A 287 5.25 -1.28 -7.20
CA PHE A 287 4.87 -1.37 -5.79
C PHE A 287 5.59 -0.30 -4.94
N GLU A 288 6.92 -0.17 -5.11
CA GLU A 288 7.71 0.89 -4.47
C GLU A 288 7.19 2.29 -4.83
N SER A 289 6.94 2.54 -6.12
CA SER A 289 6.40 3.81 -6.60
C SER A 289 5.01 4.11 -6.04
N ALA A 290 4.09 3.13 -6.07
CA ALA A 290 2.73 3.29 -5.57
C ALA A 290 2.69 3.53 -4.06
N THR A 291 3.50 2.80 -3.28
CA THR A 291 3.60 3.00 -1.82
C THR A 291 4.23 4.35 -1.49
N SER A 292 5.30 4.76 -2.16
CA SER A 292 5.92 6.08 -2.00
C SER A 292 4.92 7.22 -2.24
N ILE A 293 4.15 7.15 -3.33
CA ILE A 293 3.11 8.14 -3.65
C ILE A 293 2.00 8.12 -2.60
N ALA A 294 1.51 6.94 -2.20
CA ALA A 294 0.45 6.81 -1.20
C ALA A 294 0.84 7.44 0.14
N MET A 295 2.06 7.20 0.62
CA MET A 295 2.56 7.77 1.87
C MET A 295 2.84 9.28 1.78
N SER A 296 3.23 9.77 0.60
CA SER A 296 3.64 11.17 0.41
C SER A 296 2.50 12.14 0.14
N GLU A 297 1.53 11.73 -0.69
CA GLU A 297 0.46 12.58 -1.22
C GLU A 297 -0.83 12.50 -0.38
N SER A 298 -1.13 11.36 0.25
CA SER A 298 -2.41 11.13 0.93
C SER A 298 -2.62 12.06 2.13
N ASP A 299 -3.78 12.70 2.15
CA ASP A 299 -4.19 13.66 3.17
C ASP A 299 -5.01 13.03 4.32
N GLY A 300 -5.24 11.72 4.29
CA GLY A 300 -5.94 10.98 5.35
C GLY A 300 -5.54 9.51 5.41
N TYR A 301 -6.32 8.73 6.15
CA TYR A 301 -6.14 7.28 6.25
C TYR A 301 -6.32 6.60 4.88
N ILE A 302 -5.40 5.69 4.56
CA ILE A 302 -5.36 4.93 3.32
C ILE A 302 -6.02 3.58 3.58
N ASP A 303 -7.13 3.33 2.88
CA ASP A 303 -7.90 2.08 2.96
C ASP A 303 -7.70 1.24 1.69
N SER A 304 -7.88 -0.09 1.78
CA SER A 304 -7.73 -0.99 0.62
C SER A 304 -8.84 -0.86 -0.42
N LEU A 305 -9.94 -0.14 -0.13
CA LEU A 305 -11.13 -0.04 -0.96
C LEU A 305 -11.80 -1.39 -1.25
N GLY A 306 -11.59 -2.37 -0.36
CA GLY A 306 -12.06 -3.75 -0.55
C GLY A 306 -11.20 -4.60 -1.50
N LEU A 307 -10.06 -4.09 -1.98
CA LEU A 307 -9.11 -4.88 -2.77
C LEU A 307 -8.37 -5.91 -1.87
N PRO A 308 -7.93 -7.08 -2.39
CA PRO A 308 -7.23 -8.12 -1.62
C PRO A 308 -5.77 -7.77 -1.24
N ILE A 309 -5.46 -6.48 -1.05
CA ILE A 309 -4.14 -6.03 -0.59
C ILE A 309 -3.95 -6.52 0.86
N PRO A 310 -2.79 -7.13 1.21
CA PRO A 310 -2.52 -7.58 2.57
C PRO A 310 -2.68 -6.46 3.59
N LYS A 311 -3.23 -6.79 4.76
CA LYS A 311 -3.51 -5.81 5.82
C LYS A 311 -2.20 -5.19 6.32
N GLU A 312 -1.14 -5.98 6.35
CA GLU A 312 0.22 -5.63 6.76
C GLU A 312 0.81 -4.53 5.87
N VAL A 313 0.52 -4.56 4.56
CA VAL A 313 0.92 -3.52 3.60
C VAL A 313 0.18 -2.21 3.90
N ILE A 314 -1.15 -2.26 4.07
CA ILE A 314 -1.98 -1.08 4.36
C ILE A 314 -1.62 -0.45 5.71
N VAL A 315 -1.38 -1.26 6.75
CA VAL A 315 -0.92 -0.79 8.07
C VAL A 315 0.43 -0.09 7.93
N SER A 316 1.42 -0.74 7.30
CA SER A 316 2.78 -0.19 7.14
C SER A 316 2.78 1.15 6.39
N ILE A 317 1.95 1.28 5.34
CA ILE A 317 1.76 2.53 4.59
C ILE A 317 1.23 3.65 5.49
N ASN A 318 0.20 3.39 6.30
CA ASN A 318 -0.34 4.40 7.21
C ASN A 318 0.65 4.77 8.32
N GLU A 319 1.28 3.79 8.97
CA GLU A 319 2.30 4.04 10.01
C GLU A 319 3.47 4.88 9.49
N ARG A 320 3.97 4.58 8.28
CA ARG A 320 5.10 5.29 7.67
C ARG A 320 4.71 6.69 7.20
N ARG A 321 3.49 6.90 6.69
CA ARG A 321 2.89 8.22 6.42
C ARG A 321 2.84 9.05 7.71
N GLU A 322 2.21 8.53 8.75
CA GLU A 322 1.95 9.22 10.01
C GLU A 322 3.26 9.57 10.72
N LYS A 323 4.20 8.63 10.78
CA LYS A 323 5.55 8.88 11.29
C LYS A 323 6.24 9.98 10.49
N GLY A 324 6.21 9.94 9.15
CA GLY A 324 6.82 10.98 8.31
C GLY A 324 6.23 12.37 8.55
N ILE A 325 4.92 12.47 8.76
CA ILE A 325 4.25 13.74 9.13
C ILE A 325 4.69 14.20 10.53
N ASN A 326 4.72 13.30 11.51
CA ASN A 326 5.16 13.62 12.87
C ASN A 326 6.63 14.07 12.92
N ASP A 327 7.53 13.36 12.24
CA ASP A 327 8.97 13.68 12.16
C ASP A 327 9.19 15.12 11.62
N LEU A 328 8.35 15.59 10.67
CA LEU A 328 8.38 16.97 10.18
C LEU A 328 7.88 18.00 11.20
N ILE A 329 6.82 17.67 11.96
CA ILE A 329 6.28 18.54 13.01
C ILE A 329 7.30 18.69 14.15
N ASP A 330 7.90 17.57 14.58
CA ASP A 330 8.94 17.54 15.60
C ASP A 330 10.22 18.27 15.16
N LEU A 331 10.61 18.16 13.89
CA LEU A 331 11.70 18.97 13.32
C LEU A 331 11.40 20.47 13.39
N LEU A 332 10.17 20.87 13.04
CA LEU A 332 9.76 22.27 13.00
C LEU A 332 9.71 22.88 14.41
N ASP A 333 9.08 22.17 15.37
CA ASP A 333 9.02 22.60 16.77
C ASP A 333 10.38 22.52 17.48
N GLY A 334 11.17 21.48 17.21
CA GLY A 334 12.55 21.35 17.69
C GLY A 334 13.44 22.49 17.21
N THR A 335 13.33 22.88 15.93
CA THR A 335 14.04 24.05 15.37
C THR A 335 13.59 25.35 16.05
N ARG A 336 12.28 25.52 16.28
CA ARG A 336 11.71 26.67 17.01
C ARG A 336 12.25 26.74 18.45
N LYS A 337 12.26 25.61 19.17
CA LYS A 337 12.82 25.51 20.53
C LYS A 337 14.32 25.80 20.57
N ALA A 338 15.10 25.31 19.61
CA ALA A 338 16.53 25.58 19.54
C ALA A 338 16.87 27.08 19.38
N PHE A 339 16.08 27.82 18.59
CA PHE A 339 16.22 29.28 18.52
C PHE A 339 15.76 29.99 19.81
N LEU A 340 14.69 29.52 20.46
CA LEU A 340 14.21 30.08 21.73
C LEU A 340 15.23 29.91 22.87
N LEU A 341 15.82 28.72 22.98
CA LEU A 341 16.85 28.38 23.97
C LEU A 341 18.24 28.93 23.61
N ARG A 342 18.40 29.46 22.39
CA ARG A 342 19.65 29.97 21.82
C ARG A 342 20.74 28.90 21.61
N ASP A 343 20.33 27.65 21.47
CA ASP A 343 21.18 26.55 20.97
C ASP A 343 21.46 26.68 19.47
N ARG A 344 20.65 27.46 18.76
CA ARG A 344 20.79 27.78 17.32
C ARG A 344 20.80 29.30 17.10
N GLY A 345 21.64 29.77 16.17
CA GLY A 345 21.88 31.18 15.88
C GLY A 345 23.23 31.69 16.42
N CYS A 346 23.86 32.65 15.73
CA CYS A 346 25.22 33.12 16.09
C CYS A 346 25.26 34.22 17.17
N CYS A 347 24.15 34.92 17.39
CA CYS A 347 24.00 36.00 18.37
C CYS A 347 22.55 36.05 18.91
N LEU A 348 22.30 36.91 19.90
CA LEU A 348 20.96 37.08 20.50
C LEU A 348 19.95 37.57 19.46
N GLU A 349 20.36 38.51 18.62
CA GLU A 349 19.58 39.12 17.55
C GLU A 349 19.18 38.05 16.52
N CYS A 350 20.15 37.27 16.02
CA CYS A 350 19.92 36.15 15.12
C CYS A 350 18.92 35.14 15.70
N SER A 351 19.17 34.67 16.93
CA SER A 351 18.30 33.68 17.59
C SER A 351 16.86 34.21 17.75
N SER A 352 16.72 35.45 18.21
CA SER A 352 15.41 36.08 18.47
C SER A 352 14.63 36.38 17.19
N ILE A 353 15.32 36.89 16.15
CA ILE A 353 14.71 37.20 14.84
C ILE A 353 14.29 35.91 14.13
N MET A 354 15.13 34.87 14.14
CA MET A 354 14.79 33.57 13.55
C MET A 354 13.67 32.87 14.32
N TYR A 355 13.71 32.87 15.66
CA TYR A 355 12.60 32.36 16.49
C TYR A 355 11.27 33.06 16.17
N GLY A 356 11.26 34.40 16.14
CA GLY A 356 10.06 35.18 15.86
C GLY A 356 9.53 34.93 14.45
N ALA A 357 10.40 34.97 13.44
CA ALA A 357 10.03 34.72 12.05
C ALA A 357 9.53 33.29 11.80
N LEU A 358 10.11 32.29 12.47
CA LEU A 358 9.65 30.91 12.41
C LEU A 358 8.30 30.77 13.10
N THR A 359 8.16 31.30 14.32
CA THR A 359 6.92 31.23 15.12
C THR A 359 5.74 31.86 14.40
N ILE A 360 5.92 33.05 13.79
CA ILE A 360 4.86 33.73 13.04
C ILE A 360 4.42 32.91 11.82
N GLN A 361 5.37 32.33 11.07
CA GLN A 361 5.07 31.62 9.81
C GLN A 361 4.66 30.16 9.99
N SER A 362 4.93 29.55 11.15
CA SER A 362 4.52 28.18 11.51
C SER A 362 3.34 28.14 12.50
N ASN A 363 2.81 29.31 12.89
CA ASN A 363 1.83 29.44 13.95
C ASN A 363 0.63 28.50 13.77
N ASP A 364 0.03 28.48 12.58
CA ASP A 364 -1.21 27.75 12.34
C ASP A 364 -0.97 26.23 12.34
N LEU A 365 0.19 25.77 11.86
CA LEU A 365 0.59 24.35 11.93
C LEU A 365 0.88 23.89 13.37
N LEU A 366 1.51 24.74 14.19
CA LEU A 366 1.95 24.38 15.54
C LEU A 366 0.89 24.66 16.62
N LEU A 367 -0.09 25.53 16.35
CA LEU A 367 -1.26 25.74 17.23
C LEU A 367 -2.40 24.78 16.93
N SER A 368 -2.62 24.39 15.67
CA SER A 368 -3.63 23.40 15.33
C SER A 368 -3.34 22.02 15.93
N LYS A 369 -2.07 21.75 16.29
CA LYS A 369 -1.58 20.49 16.86
C LYS A 369 -2.27 19.30 16.17
N PRO A 370 -2.06 19.11 14.87
CA PRO A 370 -2.83 18.11 14.13
C PRO A 370 -2.59 16.75 14.80
N GLU A 371 -3.64 16.19 15.40
CA GLU A 371 -3.57 14.94 16.12
C GLU A 371 -3.71 13.76 15.15
N TRP A 372 -3.19 12.60 15.56
CA TRP A 372 -3.33 11.34 14.84
C TRP A 372 -4.81 11.07 14.45
N PRO A 373 -5.14 10.65 13.21
CA PRO A 373 -4.26 10.23 12.11
C PRO A 373 -3.91 11.34 11.09
N PHE A 374 -3.83 12.60 11.54
CA PHE A 374 -3.51 13.78 10.72
C PHE A 374 -4.48 13.99 9.53
N PRO A 375 -5.78 14.25 9.77
CA PRO A 375 -6.76 14.42 8.70
C PRO A 375 -6.60 15.75 7.93
N ASN A 376 -6.68 15.68 6.61
CA ASN A 376 -6.46 16.75 5.64
C ASN A 376 -5.01 17.28 5.61
N LEU A 377 -4.03 16.46 6.01
CA LEU A 377 -2.60 16.79 5.99
C LEU A 377 -1.80 15.67 5.32
N SER A 378 -1.00 16.02 4.31
CA SER A 378 -0.09 15.09 3.63
C SER A 378 1.36 15.46 3.90
N TYR A 379 2.25 14.47 3.87
CA TYR A 379 3.69 14.68 4.05
C TYR A 379 4.23 15.74 3.08
N LYS A 380 3.90 15.61 1.78
CA LYS A 380 4.39 16.52 0.73
C LYS A 380 3.86 17.95 0.89
N SER A 381 2.59 18.14 1.26
CA SER A 381 2.06 19.49 1.50
C SER A 381 2.78 20.16 2.68
N LEU A 382 3.05 19.40 3.75
CA LEU A 382 3.83 19.88 4.90
C LEU A 382 5.28 20.25 4.53
N VAL A 383 5.99 19.41 3.75
CA VAL A 383 7.32 19.75 3.21
C VAL A 383 7.27 21.03 2.39
N GLN A 384 6.28 21.19 1.51
CA GLN A 384 6.12 22.41 0.71
C GLN A 384 5.88 23.64 1.58
N THR A 385 5.06 23.54 2.64
CA THR A 385 4.83 24.65 3.57
C THR A 385 6.09 25.01 4.37
N ILE A 386 6.84 24.01 4.87
CA ILE A 386 8.10 24.24 5.60
C ILE A 386 9.16 24.88 4.68
N MET A 387 9.29 24.40 3.45
CA MET A 387 10.20 24.97 2.44
C MET A 387 9.81 26.39 1.99
N ALA A 388 8.53 26.76 2.10
CA ALA A 388 8.03 28.10 1.76
C ALA A 388 8.28 29.16 2.86
N ILE A 389 8.75 28.77 4.05
CA ILE A 389 9.00 29.69 5.18
C ILE A 389 10.09 30.70 4.79
N LYS A 390 9.73 31.98 4.75
CA LYS A 390 10.62 33.06 4.29
C LYS A 390 11.64 33.39 5.37
N SER A 391 12.92 33.37 4.99
CA SER A 391 14.01 33.77 5.87
C SER A 391 13.98 35.29 6.09
N PRO A 392 14.00 35.78 7.34
CA PRO A 392 14.01 37.21 7.62
C PRO A 392 15.28 37.86 7.09
N ARG A 393 15.22 39.17 6.84
CA ARG A 393 16.36 39.97 6.37
C ARG A 393 16.55 41.14 7.32
N TRP A 394 17.72 41.20 7.95
CA TRP A 394 18.14 42.31 8.80
C TRP A 394 19.59 42.68 8.51
N TYR A 395 20.05 43.77 9.11
CA TYR A 395 21.38 44.32 8.91
C TYR A 395 22.09 44.42 10.27
N ASP A 396 23.38 44.10 10.28
CA ASP A 396 24.20 44.26 11.47
C ASP A 396 24.62 45.73 11.61
N SER A 397 24.55 46.26 12.83
CA SER A 397 25.03 47.61 13.13
C SER A 397 26.51 47.52 13.50
N GLU A 398 27.39 47.83 12.54
CA GLU A 398 28.82 47.99 12.85
C GLU A 398 29.05 49.08 13.92
N SER A 399 30.02 48.86 14.80
CA SER A 399 30.29 49.79 15.90
C SER A 399 30.80 51.12 15.38
N ARG A 400 30.20 52.23 15.82
CA ARG A 400 30.50 53.59 15.33
C ARG A 400 31.90 54.07 15.76
N TYR A 401 32.91 53.80 14.95
CA TYR A 401 34.24 54.41 15.06
C TYR A 401 34.77 55.05 13.76
N SER A 402 34.01 55.00 12.67
CA SER A 402 34.29 55.76 11.44
C SER A 402 33.02 56.49 10.97
N GLY A 403 33.20 57.64 10.30
CA GLY A 403 32.11 58.53 9.88
C GLY A 403 31.23 58.02 8.72
N TYR A 404 31.44 56.77 8.29
CA TYR A 404 30.68 56.10 7.23
C TYR A 404 30.20 54.76 7.77
N GLY A 405 29.01 54.73 8.38
CA GLY A 405 28.43 53.51 8.91
C GLY A 405 28.05 52.54 7.79
N SER A 406 28.85 51.50 7.60
CA SER A 406 28.53 50.37 6.72
C SER A 406 27.45 49.51 7.40
N SER A 407 26.30 49.37 6.76
CA SER A 407 25.26 48.42 7.17
C SER A 407 25.36 47.18 6.28
N SER A 408 26.02 46.15 6.78
CA SER A 408 26.09 44.86 6.11
C SER A 408 24.83 44.05 6.41
N LYS A 409 24.29 43.35 5.40
CA LYS A 409 23.18 42.41 5.61
C LYS A 409 23.71 41.24 6.45
N HIS A 410 23.02 40.89 7.53
CA HIS A 410 23.42 39.76 8.35
C HIS A 410 23.50 38.47 7.53
N SER A 411 24.57 37.70 7.72
CA SER A 411 24.86 36.49 6.97
C SER A 411 25.58 35.46 7.84
N CYS A 412 24.84 34.47 8.31
CA CYS A 412 25.38 33.24 8.90
C CYS A 412 24.57 32.03 8.40
N PRO A 413 25.08 30.78 8.52
CA PRO A 413 24.36 29.58 8.09
C PRO A 413 22.96 29.45 8.72
N GLU A 414 22.82 29.92 9.96
CA GLU A 414 21.59 29.88 10.76
C GLU A 414 20.59 30.99 10.43
N ALA A 415 20.92 31.93 9.54
CA ALA A 415 20.03 33.02 9.12
C ALA A 415 19.19 32.66 7.87
N SER A 416 19.13 31.39 7.49
CA SER A 416 18.46 30.92 6.26
C SER A 416 17.67 29.64 6.49
N PHE A 417 16.34 29.73 6.57
CA PHE A 417 15.47 28.54 6.64
C PHE A 417 15.65 27.60 5.44
N ALA A 418 16.00 28.12 4.27
CA ALA A 418 16.36 27.30 3.11
C ALA A 418 17.64 26.46 3.34
N SER A 419 18.56 26.92 4.19
CA SER A 419 19.72 26.12 4.63
C SER A 419 19.38 25.14 5.74
N ILE A 420 18.40 25.47 6.59
CA ILE A 420 17.99 24.66 7.74
C ILE A 420 17.11 23.48 7.31
N PHE A 421 16.17 23.72 6.40
CA PHE A 421 15.20 22.73 5.92
C PHE A 421 15.52 22.18 4.53
N GLY A 422 16.57 22.68 3.86
CA GLY A 422 16.92 22.33 2.48
C GLY A 422 17.20 20.84 2.23
N GLY A 423 17.47 20.06 3.28
CA GLY A 423 17.65 18.61 3.21
C GLY A 423 16.36 17.77 3.27
N LEU A 424 15.17 18.38 3.40
CA LEU A 424 13.92 17.61 3.45
C LEU A 424 13.61 16.94 2.10
N GLY A 425 13.47 15.61 2.14
CA GLY A 425 13.03 14.81 1.00
C GLY A 425 11.60 15.18 0.58
N LYS A 426 11.38 15.33 -0.72
CA LYS A 426 10.07 15.74 -1.30
C LYS A 426 8.98 14.66 -1.19
N SER A 427 9.39 13.42 -0.97
CA SER A 427 8.56 12.23 -0.83
C SER A 427 9.17 11.31 0.23
N LEU A 428 8.33 10.44 0.78
CA LEU A 428 8.78 9.28 1.57
C LEU A 428 9.22 8.17 0.62
N GLU A 429 10.30 7.48 0.99
CA GLU A 429 10.79 6.28 0.32
C GLU A 429 9.70 5.19 0.31
N GLY A 430 9.56 4.49 -0.83
CA GLY A 430 8.60 3.39 -0.98
C GLY A 430 9.02 2.14 -0.23
N PHE A 431 8.12 1.15 -0.16
CA PHE A 431 8.47 -0.17 0.33
C PHE A 431 8.91 -1.08 -0.82
N GLU A 432 9.95 -1.88 -0.60
CA GLU A 432 10.27 -2.98 -1.50
C GLU A 432 9.22 -4.10 -1.33
N LEU A 433 8.82 -4.74 -2.43
CA LEU A 433 7.81 -5.81 -2.41
C LEU A 433 8.24 -7.01 -1.54
N ASN A 434 9.54 -7.30 -1.52
CA ASN A 434 10.17 -8.39 -0.74
C ASN A 434 9.99 -8.25 0.78
N GLN A 435 9.65 -7.06 1.29
CA GLN A 435 9.44 -6.82 2.74
C GLN A 435 8.16 -7.50 3.25
N PHE A 436 7.23 -7.83 2.34
CA PHE A 436 5.93 -8.41 2.63
C PHE A 436 5.73 -9.82 2.05
N THR A 437 6.64 -10.29 1.20
CA THR A 437 6.63 -11.65 0.67
C THR A 437 7.73 -12.46 1.36
N SER A 438 7.37 -13.60 1.97
CA SER A 438 8.39 -14.55 2.42
C SER A 438 9.24 -15.06 1.25
N PRO A 439 10.53 -15.35 1.45
CA PRO A 439 11.42 -15.89 0.43
C PRO A 439 11.06 -17.32 0.02
#